data_AF-A0A7W6L1J6-F1
#
_entry.id   AF-A0A7W6L1J6-F1
#
_cell.length_a   1.000
_cell.length_b   1.000
_cell.length_c   1.000
_cell.angle_alpha   90.00
_cell.angle_beta   90.00
_cell.angle_gamma   90.00
#
_symmetry.space_group_name_H-M   'P 1'
#
loop_
_entity.id
_entity.type
_entity.pdbx_description
1 polymer ?
#
loop_
_entity_poly.entity_id
_entity_poly.type
_entity_poly.pdbx_seq_one_letter_code
_entity_poly.pdbx_strand_id
1 'polypeptide(L)'
;MANRSYLYSLSNRPTAYDDRPEMICGLSEWPYDVPFVYRLLMSADPQLCASLVSDGLGDDDEAPGDDDDGHSDGAHAQAGRKTRLYAISSTFDPGMERFRRFVEIVKILVATAAPAMPTPAPAPAPAPVSFTGRLKRMFSAAPSSAELAAQPPGPAPAAVEHLPSWLDESLIFLEERSDDFLLLETVELDLMSEGEEQGLRDCVEAEIDRCRAVGAAFAALPADMHDAAQLVRRAAAQLHAPPLDAFYGLRFDDDCDSTRTGATKHPLGLMNWSEDLYFEVMDREDFEERRANG
;
A
#
# COMPACT_ATOMS: atom_id res chain seq x y z
N MET A 1 10.43 -5.11 15.26
CA MET A 1 9.32 -4.77 14.34
C MET A 1 9.85 -3.75 13.34
N ALA A 2 9.59 -3.97 12.06
CA ALA A 2 10.14 -3.21 10.94
C ALA A 2 9.17 -2.12 10.43
N ASN A 3 8.11 -1.84 11.20
CA ASN A 3 7.03 -0.90 10.91
C ASN A 3 6.38 -1.20 9.56
N ARG A 4 5.77 -2.38 9.45
CA ARG A 4 5.21 -2.90 8.19
C ARG A 4 3.72 -3.26 8.30
N SER A 5 3.03 -3.23 7.17
CA SER A 5 1.79 -3.99 6.97
C SER A 5 2.09 -5.31 6.27
N TYR A 6 1.29 -6.33 6.54
CA TYR A 6 1.46 -7.66 5.96
C TYR A 6 0.14 -8.19 5.42
N LEU A 7 0.18 -8.85 4.26
CA LEU A 7 -0.96 -9.49 3.64
C LEU A 7 -0.74 -11.00 3.57
N TYR A 8 -1.75 -11.76 3.96
CA TYR A 8 -1.75 -13.23 3.95
C TYR A 8 -3.02 -13.77 3.31
N SER A 9 -2.93 -15.01 2.81
CA SER A 9 -4.06 -15.86 2.42
C SER A 9 -4.29 -16.93 3.49
N LEU A 10 -5.54 -17.16 3.91
CA LEU A 10 -5.92 -18.05 5.01
C LEU A 10 -7.10 -18.96 4.66
N SER A 11 -7.11 -20.16 5.24
CA SER A 11 -8.27 -21.10 5.19
C SER A 11 -9.47 -20.72 6.07
N ASN A 12 -9.30 -19.89 7.11
CA ASN A 12 -10.41 -19.39 7.94
C ASN A 12 -10.13 -17.95 8.43
N ARG A 13 -11.19 -17.30 8.94
CA ARG A 13 -11.08 -16.02 9.64
C ARG A 13 -10.82 -16.25 11.14
N PRO A 14 -9.66 -15.80 11.69
CA PRO A 14 -9.33 -16.02 13.10
C PRO A 14 -10.28 -15.24 14.04
N THR A 15 -10.88 -15.94 15.01
CA THR A 15 -11.69 -15.31 16.07
C THR A 15 -10.91 -15.06 17.36
N ALA A 16 -9.79 -15.75 17.53
CA ALA A 16 -8.82 -15.61 18.62
C ALA A 16 -7.42 -15.97 18.11
N TYR A 17 -6.37 -15.67 18.89
CA TYR A 17 -5.00 -16.03 18.52
C TYR A 17 -4.79 -17.54 18.33
N ASP A 18 -5.41 -18.35 19.20
CA ASP A 18 -5.32 -19.83 19.16
C ASP A 18 -6.19 -20.44 18.06
N ASP A 19 -7.05 -19.66 17.40
CA ASP A 19 -7.88 -20.07 16.26
C ASP A 19 -7.05 -19.97 14.96
N ARG A 20 -5.90 -20.66 14.97
CA ARG A 20 -4.92 -20.64 13.89
C ARG A 20 -5.49 -21.34 12.64
N PRO A 21 -5.38 -20.73 11.45
CA PRO A 21 -5.74 -21.38 10.21
C PRO A 21 -4.96 -22.65 9.93
N GLU A 22 -5.63 -23.62 9.29
CA GLU A 22 -4.98 -24.85 8.81
C GLU A 22 -3.94 -24.53 7.73
N MET A 23 -4.23 -23.53 6.90
CA MET A 23 -3.36 -22.99 5.85
C MET A 23 -3.17 -21.48 6.02
N ILE A 24 -1.91 -21.05 5.98
CA ILE A 24 -1.48 -19.65 5.95
C ILE A 24 -0.41 -19.50 4.87
N CYS A 25 -0.59 -18.55 3.96
CA CYS A 25 0.41 -18.20 2.96
C CYS A 25 0.74 -16.71 3.05
N GLY A 26 2.04 -16.38 3.13
CA GLY A 26 2.52 -15.01 2.92
C GLY A 26 2.15 -14.55 1.52
N LEU A 27 1.62 -13.33 1.39
CA LEU A 27 1.39 -12.72 0.09
C LEU A 27 2.33 -11.54 -0.12
N SER A 28 2.41 -10.63 0.84
CA SER A 28 3.20 -9.42 0.66
C SER A 28 3.47 -8.71 1.99
N GLU A 29 4.52 -7.90 2.01
CA GLU A 29 4.82 -7.00 3.11
C GLU A 29 5.12 -5.60 2.60
N TRP A 30 4.58 -4.56 3.26
CA TRP A 30 4.82 -3.16 2.88
C TRP A 30 5.32 -2.29 4.05
N PRO A 31 6.44 -1.54 3.90
CA PRO A 31 6.95 -0.71 4.97
C PRO A 31 6.21 0.63 5.09
N TYR A 32 5.90 1.02 6.32
CA TYR A 32 5.35 2.31 6.76
C TYR A 32 4.00 2.74 6.18
N ASP A 33 3.32 1.90 5.39
CA ASP A 33 2.04 2.21 4.77
C ASP A 33 1.23 0.93 4.48
N VAL A 34 -0.06 1.10 4.20
CA VAL A 34 -0.92 0.07 3.60
C VAL A 34 -1.19 0.49 2.15
N PRO A 35 -0.66 -0.23 1.15
CA PRO A 35 -0.78 0.17 -0.24
C PRO A 35 -2.21 0.01 -0.78
N PHE A 36 -2.49 0.67 -1.90
CA PHE A 36 -3.84 0.69 -2.49
C PHE A 36 -4.38 -0.70 -2.83
N VAL A 37 -3.55 -1.58 -3.39
CA VAL A 37 -3.96 -2.94 -3.78
C VAL A 37 -4.39 -3.77 -2.58
N TYR A 38 -3.73 -3.63 -1.42
CA TYR A 38 -4.17 -4.33 -0.20
C TYR A 38 -5.58 -3.88 0.18
N ARG A 39 -5.82 -2.57 0.22
CA ARG A 39 -7.16 -2.02 0.52
C ARG A 39 -8.20 -2.47 -0.49
N LEU A 40 -7.85 -2.54 -1.78
CA LEU A 40 -8.74 -3.02 -2.84
C LEU A 40 -9.11 -4.49 -2.64
N LEU A 41 -8.13 -5.36 -2.36
CA LEU A 41 -8.37 -6.77 -2.08
C LEU A 41 -9.25 -6.97 -0.84
N MET A 42 -9.00 -6.21 0.23
CA MET A 42 -9.78 -6.27 1.47
C MET A 42 -11.17 -5.63 1.37
N SER A 43 -11.43 -4.82 0.33
CA SER A 43 -12.59 -3.92 0.28
C SER A 43 -13.96 -4.58 0.15
N ALA A 44 -14.03 -5.90 -0.05
CA ALA A 44 -15.28 -6.61 -0.30
C ALA A 44 -16.13 -6.79 0.95
N ASP A 45 -15.56 -7.40 1.98
CA ASP A 45 -16.17 -7.62 3.29
C ASP A 45 -15.11 -7.49 4.39
N PRO A 46 -14.52 -6.30 4.57
CA PRO A 46 -13.49 -6.11 5.60
C PRO A 46 -14.14 -6.17 6.98
N GLN A 47 -13.65 -7.11 7.79
CA GLN A 47 -14.09 -7.36 9.16
C GLN A 47 -12.92 -7.37 10.12
N LEU A 48 -13.15 -6.86 11.32
CA LEU A 48 -12.22 -6.98 12.43
C LEU A 48 -12.08 -8.45 12.83
N CYS A 49 -10.85 -8.90 13.02
CA CYS A 49 -10.53 -10.26 13.45
C CYS A 49 -9.34 -10.25 14.43
N ALA A 50 -9.00 -11.41 14.99
CA ALA A 50 -7.84 -11.53 15.85
C ALA A 50 -6.55 -11.47 15.03
N SER A 51 -5.54 -10.76 15.53
CA SER A 51 -4.20 -10.79 14.94
C SER A 51 -3.55 -12.16 15.15
N LEU A 52 -2.78 -12.58 14.16
CA LEU A 52 -1.96 -13.79 14.17
C LEU A 52 -0.51 -13.50 14.56
N VAL A 53 -0.12 -12.24 14.74
CA VAL A 53 1.26 -11.84 15.05
C VAL A 53 1.65 -12.18 16.49
N SER A 54 0.77 -11.98 17.46
CA SER A 54 1.02 -12.28 18.88
C SER A 54 -0.28 -12.54 19.65
N ASP A 55 -0.21 -13.33 20.73
CA ASP A 55 -1.34 -13.62 21.63
C ASP A 55 -1.72 -12.43 22.53
N GLY A 56 -0.94 -11.36 22.43
CA GLY A 56 -1.17 -10.06 23.01
C GLY A 56 0.14 -9.44 23.52
N LEU A 57 0.07 -8.20 23.99
CA LEU A 57 1.20 -7.56 24.67
C LEU A 57 1.04 -7.78 26.18
N GLY A 58 2.04 -8.37 26.82
CA GLY A 58 2.11 -8.48 28.28
C GLY A 58 2.69 -7.22 28.91
N ASP A 59 2.49 -7.04 30.21
CA ASP A 59 3.14 -5.98 31.01
C ASP A 59 4.60 -6.35 31.37
N ASP A 60 5.12 -7.45 30.83
CA ASP A 60 6.31 -8.18 31.32
C ASP A 60 7.66 -7.60 30.85
N ASP A 61 7.76 -6.29 30.66
CA ASP A 61 9.05 -5.57 30.60
C ASP A 61 9.50 -5.06 31.99
N GLU A 62 8.77 -5.39 33.06
CA GLU A 62 9.36 -5.41 34.41
C GLU A 62 10.08 -6.75 34.61
N ALA A 63 11.38 -6.75 34.29
CA ALA A 63 12.30 -7.75 34.80
C ALA A 63 12.01 -7.99 36.28
N PRO A 64 12.05 -9.25 36.79
CA PRO A 64 11.90 -9.48 38.21
C PRO A 64 13.04 -8.73 38.90
N GLY A 65 12.71 -7.62 39.54
CA GLY A 65 13.61 -6.98 40.49
C GLY A 65 13.93 -8.03 41.53
N ASP A 66 15.19 -8.43 41.57
CA ASP A 66 15.80 -9.11 42.71
C ASP A 66 15.77 -8.15 43.91
N ASP A 67 14.60 -7.85 44.44
CA ASP A 67 14.42 -7.20 45.73
C ASP A 67 13.70 -8.17 46.67
N ASP A 68 14.54 -9.04 47.23
CA ASP A 68 14.34 -9.79 48.46
C ASP A 68 13.99 -8.82 49.59
N ASP A 69 12.73 -8.40 49.70
CA ASP A 69 12.21 -7.74 50.90
C ASP A 69 10.80 -8.25 51.18
N GLY A 70 10.73 -9.39 51.86
CA GLY A 70 9.49 -9.96 52.33
C GLY A 70 8.72 -8.97 53.22
N HIS A 71 7.64 -8.39 52.67
CA HIS A 71 6.35 -8.13 53.33
C HIS A 71 5.47 -7.25 52.42
N SER A 72 4.53 -7.86 51.70
CA SER A 72 3.37 -7.16 51.16
C SER A 72 2.16 -8.10 51.14
N ASP A 73 1.27 -7.88 52.09
CA ASP A 73 -0.05 -8.47 52.15
C ASP A 73 -0.90 -7.99 50.97
N GLY A 74 -1.35 -8.95 50.16
CA GLY A 74 -2.66 -8.96 49.48
C GLY A 74 -3.06 -7.75 48.62
N ALA A 75 -2.76 -7.81 47.31
CA ALA A 75 -3.70 -7.56 46.20
C ALA A 75 -2.98 -7.42 44.83
N HIS A 76 -2.26 -8.44 44.36
CA HIS A 76 -1.76 -8.48 42.98
C HIS A 76 -2.01 -9.83 42.29
N ALA A 77 -3.17 -10.43 42.56
CA ALA A 77 -3.66 -11.59 41.80
C ALA A 77 -4.61 -11.13 40.68
N GLN A 78 -4.11 -10.29 39.78
CA GLN A 78 -4.68 -10.17 38.45
C GLN A 78 -3.56 -10.56 37.50
N ALA A 79 -3.39 -11.87 37.29
CA ALA A 79 -2.62 -12.38 36.18
C ALA A 79 -3.12 -11.65 34.92
N GLY A 80 -2.27 -10.74 34.44
CA GLY A 80 -2.67 -9.61 33.59
C GLY A 80 -3.32 -10.10 32.31
N ARG A 81 -4.50 -9.56 31.99
CA ARG A 81 -5.10 -9.81 30.69
C ARG A 81 -4.23 -9.12 29.64
N LYS A 82 -3.49 -9.89 28.84
CA LYS A 82 -2.69 -9.36 27.73
C LYS A 82 -3.53 -8.41 26.87
N THR A 83 -2.90 -7.32 26.43
CA THR A 83 -3.48 -6.37 25.48
C THR A 83 -3.77 -7.09 24.17
N ARG A 84 -5.03 -7.10 23.75
CA ARG A 84 -5.43 -7.79 22.51
C ARG A 84 -4.94 -7.04 21.28
N LEU A 85 -4.55 -7.80 20.27
CA LEU A 85 -4.16 -7.30 18.97
C LEU A 85 -5.20 -7.70 17.92
N TYR A 86 -5.39 -6.82 16.95
CA TYR A 86 -6.46 -6.93 15.97
C TYR A 86 -5.88 -6.87 14.55
N ALA A 87 -6.59 -7.49 13.63
CA ALA A 87 -6.28 -7.49 12.21
C ALA A 87 -7.57 -7.34 11.39
N ILE A 88 -7.43 -7.27 10.07
CA ILE A 88 -8.56 -7.19 9.14
C ILE A 88 -8.63 -8.48 8.32
N SER A 89 -9.81 -9.07 8.21
CA SER A 89 -10.07 -10.20 7.32
C SER A 89 -11.16 -9.88 6.30
N SER A 90 -11.02 -10.38 5.09
CA SER A 90 -12.04 -10.34 4.03
C SER A 90 -12.05 -11.66 3.27
N THR A 91 -13.14 -12.01 2.61
CA THR A 91 -13.16 -13.12 1.65
C THR A 91 -12.25 -12.81 0.47
N PHE A 92 -11.50 -13.80 -0.03
CA PHE A 92 -10.52 -13.63 -1.09
C PHE A 92 -11.16 -13.28 -2.45
N ASP A 93 -12.10 -14.13 -2.90
CA ASP A 93 -12.61 -14.10 -4.28
C ASP A 93 -13.16 -12.74 -4.73
N PRO A 94 -14.04 -12.06 -3.96
CA PRO A 94 -14.59 -10.79 -4.42
C PRO A 94 -13.53 -9.66 -4.47
N GLY A 95 -12.52 -9.73 -3.60
CA GLY A 95 -11.37 -8.83 -3.65
C GLY A 95 -10.55 -9.06 -4.91
N MET A 96 -10.31 -10.32 -5.25
CA MET A 96 -9.57 -10.71 -6.44
C MET A 96 -10.30 -10.34 -7.74
N GLU A 97 -11.63 -10.47 -7.79
CA GLU A 97 -12.43 -9.99 -8.92
C GLU A 97 -12.28 -8.47 -9.15
N ARG A 98 -12.26 -7.68 -8.06
CA ARG A 98 -12.01 -6.24 -8.13
C ARG A 98 -10.61 -5.96 -8.66
N PHE A 99 -9.60 -6.69 -8.17
CA PHE A 99 -8.23 -6.52 -8.63
C PHE A 99 -8.05 -6.87 -10.12
N ARG A 100 -8.63 -7.98 -10.61
CA ARG A 100 -8.63 -8.32 -12.05
C ARG A 100 -9.21 -7.20 -12.90
N ARG A 101 -10.38 -6.66 -12.54
CA ARG A 101 -10.98 -5.54 -13.27
C ARG A 101 -10.12 -4.28 -13.18
N PHE A 102 -9.52 -4.00 -12.03
CA PHE A 102 -8.62 -2.86 -11.86
C PHE A 102 -7.39 -2.96 -12.78
N VAL A 103 -6.77 -4.14 -12.88
CA VAL A 103 -5.63 -4.39 -13.77
C VAL A 103 -5.98 -4.06 -15.22
N GLU A 104 -7.13 -4.52 -15.71
CA GLU A 104 -7.58 -4.23 -17.08
C GLU A 104 -7.81 -2.72 -17.30
N ILE A 105 -8.40 -2.03 -16.33
CA ILE A 105 -8.57 -0.57 -16.36
C ILE A 105 -7.22 0.13 -16.44
N VAL A 106 -6.23 -0.27 -15.63
CA VAL A 106 -4.90 0.34 -15.62
C VAL A 106 -4.14 0.06 -16.92
N LYS A 107 -4.23 -1.14 -17.49
CA LYS A 107 -3.63 -1.45 -18.80
C LYS A 107 -4.19 -0.55 -19.91
N ILE A 108 -5.51 -0.31 -19.93
CA ILE A 108 -6.13 0.63 -20.86
C ILE A 108 -5.65 2.06 -20.59
N LEU A 109 -5.55 2.47 -19.33
CA LEU A 109 -5.03 3.78 -18.95
C LEU A 109 -3.61 3.99 -19.50
N VAL A 110 -2.71 3.02 -19.31
CA VAL A 110 -1.32 3.09 -19.79
C VAL A 110 -1.28 3.10 -21.31
N ALA A 111 -2.01 2.21 -21.99
CA ALA A 111 -2.03 2.12 -23.45
C ALA A 111 -2.59 3.36 -24.15
N THR A 112 -3.46 4.13 -23.47
CA THR A 112 -4.09 5.35 -24.00
C THR A 112 -3.38 6.62 -23.57
N ALA A 113 -2.30 6.53 -22.78
CA ALA A 113 -1.46 7.67 -22.49
C ALA A 113 -0.78 8.15 -23.78
N ALA A 114 -0.95 9.43 -24.11
CA ALA A 114 -0.31 10.01 -25.29
C ALA A 114 1.21 9.76 -25.20
N PRO A 115 1.85 9.25 -26.26
CA PRO A 115 3.28 9.00 -26.22
C PRO A 115 4.01 10.30 -25.92
N ALA A 116 4.99 10.21 -25.03
CA ALA A 116 6.01 11.24 -24.84
C ALA A 116 6.47 11.75 -26.22
N MET A 117 6.18 13.01 -26.55
CA MET A 117 6.70 13.58 -27.78
C MET A 117 8.24 13.50 -27.73
N PRO A 118 8.90 13.07 -28.83
CA PRO A 118 10.35 12.99 -28.86
C PRO A 118 10.94 14.36 -28.55
N THR A 119 11.83 14.38 -27.55
CA THR A 119 12.57 15.57 -27.15
C THR A 119 13.26 16.16 -28.39
N PRO A 120 13.00 17.43 -28.77
CA PRO A 120 13.69 18.03 -29.90
C PRO A 120 15.20 18.01 -29.62
N ALA A 121 15.97 17.54 -30.60
CA ALA A 121 17.43 17.49 -30.52
C ALA A 121 17.97 18.86 -30.07
N PRO A 122 18.99 18.90 -29.19
CA PRO A 122 19.51 20.16 -28.69
C PRO A 122 19.96 21.03 -29.86
N ALA A 123 19.39 22.24 -29.95
CA ALA A 123 19.76 23.22 -30.95
C ALA A 123 21.26 23.53 -30.84
N PRO A 124 21.97 23.71 -31.98
CA PRO A 124 23.39 24.03 -31.97
C PRO A 124 23.64 25.30 -31.15
N ALA A 125 24.67 25.25 -30.30
CA ALA A 125 25.02 26.31 -29.37
C ALA A 125 25.14 27.68 -30.08
N PRO A 126 24.55 28.75 -29.55
CA PRO A 126 24.71 30.08 -30.13
C PRO A 126 26.16 30.55 -30.00
N ALA A 127 26.70 31.08 -31.11
CA ALA A 127 28.05 31.64 -31.16
C ALA A 127 28.25 32.75 -30.11
N PRO A 128 29.47 32.93 -29.57
CA PRO A 128 29.73 33.90 -28.51
C PRO A 128 29.47 35.32 -29.01
N VAL A 129 28.49 35.98 -28.39
CA VAL A 129 28.19 37.39 -28.63
C VAL A 129 29.28 38.28 -28.05
N SER A 130 29.96 39.03 -28.93
CA SER A 130 30.98 40.02 -28.58
C SER A 130 30.40 41.15 -27.72
N PHE A 131 31.22 41.65 -26.79
CA PHE A 131 30.90 42.65 -25.75
C PHE A 131 30.30 43.96 -26.31
N THR A 132 30.54 44.28 -27.58
CA THR A 132 29.95 45.44 -28.27
C THR A 132 28.46 45.31 -28.58
N GLY A 133 27.88 44.10 -28.54
CA GLY A 133 26.45 43.86 -28.76
C GLY A 133 25.56 44.20 -27.55
N ARG A 134 26.13 44.22 -26.33
CA ARG A 134 25.37 44.50 -25.09
C ARG A 134 25.01 45.97 -24.92
N LEU A 135 25.83 46.91 -25.43
CA LEU A 135 25.57 48.34 -25.27
C LEU A 135 24.43 48.86 -26.16
N LYS A 136 24.15 48.18 -27.29
CA LYS A 136 23.08 48.60 -28.21
C LYS A 136 21.67 48.13 -27.80
N ARG A 137 21.56 47.20 -26.85
CA ARG A 137 20.27 46.67 -26.36
C ARG A 137 19.62 47.50 -25.25
N MET A 138 20.33 48.45 -24.66
CA MET A 138 19.79 49.29 -23.57
C MET A 138 18.88 50.45 -24.05
N PHE A 139 18.61 50.57 -25.37
CA PHE A 139 17.82 51.68 -25.93
C PHE A 139 16.71 51.24 -26.90
N SER A 140 16.17 50.03 -26.78
CA SER A 140 14.98 49.64 -27.55
C SER A 140 14.03 48.79 -26.72
N ALA A 141 12.86 49.38 -26.43
CA ALA A 141 11.74 48.73 -25.78
C ALA A 141 10.89 48.01 -26.83
N ALA A 142 11.11 46.70 -26.97
CA ALA A 142 10.11 45.72 -27.40
C ALA A 142 10.57 44.35 -26.90
N PRO A 143 9.72 43.55 -26.23
CA PRO A 143 10.10 42.21 -25.84
C PRO A 143 10.28 41.37 -27.11
N SER A 144 11.48 40.81 -27.28
CA SER A 144 11.77 39.83 -28.31
C SER A 144 11.06 38.53 -27.95
N SER A 145 10.40 37.90 -28.92
CA SER A 145 9.75 36.58 -28.79
C SER A 145 10.66 35.45 -28.28
N ALA A 146 11.97 35.72 -28.11
CA ALA A 146 12.93 34.80 -27.51
C ALA A 146 12.82 34.68 -25.98
N GLU A 147 12.18 35.62 -25.27
CA GLU A 147 12.00 35.54 -23.81
C GLU A 147 10.82 34.65 -23.38
N LEU A 148 9.92 34.30 -24.31
CA LEU A 148 8.86 33.31 -24.07
C LEU A 148 9.33 31.85 -24.20
N ALA A 149 10.57 31.61 -24.63
CA ALA A 149 11.09 30.27 -24.93
C ALA A 149 11.95 29.65 -23.83
N ALA A 150 12.18 30.34 -22.70
CA ALA A 150 12.97 29.84 -21.59
C ALA A 150 12.08 29.34 -20.44
N GLN A 151 11.16 28.42 -20.73
CA GLN A 151 10.67 27.53 -19.67
C GLN A 151 11.75 26.48 -19.40
N PRO A 152 12.09 26.19 -18.13
CA PRO A 152 12.93 25.04 -17.83
C PRO A 152 12.31 23.79 -18.44
N PRO A 153 13.11 22.81 -18.93
CA PRO A 153 12.56 21.57 -19.43
C PRO A 153 11.64 21.00 -18.36
N GLY A 154 10.37 20.80 -18.72
CA GLY A 154 9.43 20.11 -17.86
C GLY A 154 10.00 18.74 -17.48
N PRO A 155 9.55 18.16 -16.36
CA PRO A 155 9.98 16.83 -15.98
C PRO A 155 9.78 15.88 -17.16
N ALA A 156 10.78 15.01 -17.38
CA ALA A 156 10.68 13.98 -18.40
C ALA A 156 9.38 13.18 -18.18
N PRO A 157 8.69 12.79 -19.26
CA PRO A 157 7.49 11.96 -19.14
C PRO A 157 7.84 10.69 -18.37
N ALA A 158 6.98 10.34 -17.40
CA ALA A 158 7.18 9.15 -16.57
C ALA A 158 7.15 7.88 -17.45
N ALA A 159 8.07 6.96 -17.18
CA ALA A 159 8.15 5.69 -17.89
C ALA A 159 6.98 4.78 -17.48
N VAL A 160 6.51 3.95 -18.42
CA VAL A 160 5.39 3.01 -18.22
C VAL A 160 5.73 1.63 -18.76
N GLU A 161 7.03 1.32 -18.85
CA GLU A 161 7.55 0.14 -19.54
C GLU A 161 7.29 -1.15 -18.75
N HIS A 162 7.29 -1.08 -17.42
CA HIS A 162 7.24 -2.24 -16.54
C HIS A 162 5.88 -2.42 -15.85
N LEU A 163 5.12 -1.35 -15.67
CA LEU A 163 3.83 -1.42 -14.96
C LEU A 163 2.88 -2.52 -15.50
N PRO A 164 2.68 -2.71 -16.82
CA PRO A 164 1.82 -3.77 -17.32
C PRO A 164 2.27 -5.18 -16.91
N SER A 165 3.59 -5.46 -16.93
CA SER A 165 4.11 -6.77 -16.52
C SER A 165 3.98 -6.99 -15.02
N TRP A 166 4.21 -5.96 -14.20
CA TRP A 166 4.01 -6.07 -12.75
C TRP A 166 2.56 -6.38 -12.38
N LEU A 167 1.59 -5.81 -13.11
CA LEU A 167 0.17 -6.13 -12.93
C LEU A 167 -0.13 -7.60 -13.28
N ASP A 168 0.43 -8.11 -14.37
CA ASP A 168 0.27 -9.52 -14.78
C ASP A 168 0.91 -10.48 -13.78
N GLU A 169 2.13 -10.19 -13.34
CA GLU A 169 2.85 -10.97 -12.33
C GLU A 169 2.10 -10.98 -11.00
N SER A 170 1.56 -9.84 -10.56
CA SER A 170 0.76 -9.74 -9.33
C SER A 170 -0.51 -10.59 -9.42
N LEU A 171 -1.19 -10.60 -10.57
CA LEU A 171 -2.38 -11.44 -10.78
C LEU A 171 -2.03 -12.92 -10.67
N ILE A 172 -1.04 -13.37 -11.43
CA ILE A 172 -0.61 -14.77 -11.44
C ILE A 172 -0.22 -15.19 -10.01
N PHE A 173 0.57 -14.37 -9.33
CA PHE A 173 1.04 -14.65 -7.98
C PHE A 173 -0.12 -14.87 -7.00
N LEU A 174 -1.11 -13.97 -6.99
CA LEU A 174 -2.28 -14.05 -6.11
C LEU A 174 -3.18 -15.24 -6.46
N GLU A 175 -3.39 -15.54 -7.74
CA GLU A 175 -4.23 -16.68 -8.14
C GLU A 175 -3.65 -18.02 -7.69
N GLU A 176 -2.34 -18.20 -7.86
CA GLU A 176 -1.62 -19.41 -7.42
C GLU A 176 -1.63 -19.63 -5.90
N ARG A 177 -1.90 -18.56 -5.13
CA ARG A 177 -1.80 -18.54 -3.65
C ARG A 177 -3.15 -18.20 -2.99
N SER A 178 -4.23 -18.38 -3.74
CA SER A 178 -5.59 -18.15 -3.26
C SER A 178 -6.02 -19.20 -2.25
N ASP A 179 -6.77 -18.74 -1.24
CA ASP A 179 -7.48 -19.54 -0.24
C ASP A 179 -8.79 -18.78 0.10
N ASP A 180 -9.58 -19.26 1.05
CA ASP A 180 -10.93 -18.73 1.32
C ASP A 180 -10.92 -17.25 1.80
N PHE A 181 -9.90 -16.86 2.56
CA PHE A 181 -9.80 -15.55 3.20
C PHE A 181 -8.47 -14.85 2.96
N LEU A 182 -8.51 -13.52 3.07
CA LEU A 182 -7.36 -12.65 3.21
C LEU A 182 -7.26 -12.17 4.65
N LEU A 183 -6.03 -11.92 5.10
CA LEU A 183 -5.71 -11.26 6.36
C LEU A 183 -4.74 -10.11 6.10
N LEU A 184 -5.08 -8.93 6.57
CA LEU A 184 -4.23 -7.74 6.59
C LEU A 184 -3.87 -7.40 8.03
N GLU A 185 -2.58 -7.51 8.34
CA GLU A 185 -1.99 -7.14 9.63
C GLU A 185 -1.42 -5.72 9.55
N THR A 186 -1.84 -4.86 10.47
CA THR A 186 -1.34 -3.48 10.62
C THR A 186 -0.70 -3.22 11.99
N VAL A 187 -0.59 -4.26 12.83
CA VAL A 187 -0.14 -4.16 14.24
C VAL A 187 1.12 -3.33 14.41
N GLU A 188 2.14 -3.53 13.57
CA GLU A 188 3.39 -2.77 13.70
C GLU A 188 3.20 -1.28 13.40
N LEU A 189 2.30 -0.93 12.47
CA LEU A 189 1.98 0.46 12.16
C LEU A 189 1.15 1.10 13.28
N ASP A 190 0.21 0.35 13.83
CA ASP A 190 -0.69 0.83 14.88
C ASP A 190 0.08 1.09 16.18
N LEU A 191 1.03 0.21 16.53
CA LEU A 191 1.91 0.36 17.69
C LEU A 191 2.88 1.55 17.59
N MET A 192 3.06 2.14 16.41
CA MET A 192 3.82 3.40 16.29
C MET A 192 3.05 4.60 16.84
N SER A 193 1.72 4.51 16.90
CA SER A 193 0.84 5.64 17.22
C SER A 193 0.08 5.42 18.52
N GLU A 194 -0.26 4.17 18.84
CA GLU A 194 -1.13 3.81 19.95
C GLU A 194 -0.49 2.74 20.84
N GLY A 195 -0.72 2.83 22.15
CA GLY A 195 -0.24 1.85 23.13
C GLY A 195 -1.36 1.14 23.91
N GLU A 196 -2.60 1.66 23.83
CA GLU A 196 -3.75 1.10 24.54
C GLU A 196 -4.58 0.21 23.62
N GLU A 197 -5.17 -0.86 24.18
CA GLU A 197 -5.98 -1.83 23.40
C GLU A 197 -7.08 -1.15 22.57
N GLN A 198 -7.76 -0.15 23.14
CA GLN A 198 -8.83 0.55 22.43
C GLN A 198 -8.27 1.40 21.28
N GLY A 199 -7.13 2.08 21.48
CA GLY A 199 -6.47 2.85 20.42
C GLY A 199 -6.04 1.95 19.25
N LEU A 200 -5.44 0.79 19.56
CA LEU A 200 -5.06 -0.20 18.55
C LEU A 200 -6.27 -0.72 17.77
N ARG A 201 -7.39 -0.99 18.47
CA ARG A 201 -8.64 -1.38 17.82
C ARG A 201 -9.17 -0.28 16.89
N ASP A 202 -9.17 0.97 17.37
CA ASP A 202 -9.66 2.12 16.61
C ASP A 202 -8.82 2.35 15.34
N CYS A 203 -7.50 2.12 15.39
CA CYS A 203 -6.62 2.15 14.21
C CYS A 203 -7.05 1.14 13.14
N VAL A 204 -7.31 -0.11 13.55
CA VAL A 204 -7.75 -1.18 12.64
C VAL A 204 -9.14 -0.89 12.08
N GLU A 205 -10.09 -0.42 12.91
CA GLU A 205 -11.42 -0.02 12.46
C GLU A 205 -11.35 1.16 11.45
N ALA A 206 -10.43 2.11 11.64
CA ALA A 206 -10.20 3.18 10.68
C ALA A 206 -9.60 2.67 9.35
N GLU A 207 -8.73 1.65 9.38
CA GLU A 207 -8.21 1.01 8.15
C GLU A 207 -9.29 0.17 7.44
N ILE A 208 -10.20 -0.46 8.18
CA ILE A 208 -11.40 -1.10 7.62
C ILE A 208 -12.24 -0.08 6.85
N ASP A 209 -12.44 1.11 7.40
CA ASP A 209 -13.19 2.17 6.71
C ASP A 209 -12.46 2.68 5.45
N ARG A 210 -11.12 2.72 5.46
CA ARG A 210 -10.32 2.99 4.25
C ARG A 210 -10.48 1.89 3.19
N CYS A 211 -10.52 0.62 3.58
CA CYS A 211 -10.81 -0.49 2.67
C CYS A 211 -12.22 -0.35 2.06
N ARG A 212 -13.23 -0.04 2.88
CA ARG A 212 -14.60 0.21 2.41
C ARG A 212 -14.69 1.40 1.45
N ALA A 213 -13.96 2.49 1.74
CA ALA A 213 -13.90 3.66 0.86
C ALA A 213 -13.31 3.32 -0.51
N VAL A 214 -12.22 2.53 -0.56
CA VAL A 214 -11.66 2.01 -1.83
C VAL A 214 -12.68 1.15 -2.57
N GLY A 215 -13.40 0.27 -1.87
CA GLY A 215 -14.48 -0.53 -2.46
C GLY A 215 -15.60 0.31 -3.06
N ALA A 216 -16.04 1.35 -2.36
CA ALA A 216 -17.04 2.30 -2.84
C ALA A 216 -16.55 3.10 -4.05
N ALA A 217 -15.28 3.50 -4.05
CA ALA A 217 -14.64 4.20 -5.17
C ALA A 217 -14.62 3.31 -6.42
N PHE A 218 -14.27 2.04 -6.23
CA PHE A 218 -14.22 1.05 -7.30
C PHE A 218 -15.62 0.71 -7.85
N ALA A 219 -16.62 0.62 -6.97
CA ALA A 219 -18.02 0.39 -7.37
C ALA A 219 -18.61 1.59 -8.13
N ALA A 220 -18.14 2.81 -7.87
CA ALA A 220 -18.56 4.01 -8.58
C ALA A 220 -17.97 4.11 -10.01
N LEU A 221 -17.01 3.25 -10.37
CA LEU A 221 -16.42 3.26 -11.71
C LEU A 221 -17.43 2.76 -12.77
N PRO A 222 -17.54 3.45 -13.93
CA PRO A 222 -18.38 3.02 -15.05
C PRO A 222 -18.13 1.57 -15.48
N ALA A 223 -19.17 0.92 -16.00
CA ALA A 223 -19.05 -0.44 -16.52
C ALA A 223 -18.16 -0.52 -17.78
N ASP A 224 -18.14 0.56 -18.59
CA ASP A 224 -17.22 0.67 -19.71
C ASP A 224 -15.78 0.90 -19.23
N MET A 225 -14.85 0.07 -19.69
CA MET A 225 -13.47 0.07 -19.20
C MET A 225 -12.68 1.30 -19.65
N HIS A 226 -13.01 1.88 -20.81
CA HIS A 226 -12.34 3.09 -21.28
C HIS A 226 -12.79 4.31 -20.47
N ASP A 227 -14.10 4.44 -20.23
CA ASP A 227 -14.65 5.49 -19.37
C ASP A 227 -14.13 5.37 -17.93
N ALA A 228 -14.03 4.14 -17.41
CA ALA A 228 -13.43 3.87 -16.11
C ALA A 228 -11.95 4.30 -16.07
N ALA A 229 -11.15 3.96 -17.08
CA ALA A 229 -9.75 4.38 -17.17
C ALA A 229 -9.59 5.90 -17.21
N GLN A 230 -10.45 6.61 -17.95
CA GLN A 230 -10.46 8.08 -17.97
C GLN A 230 -10.89 8.69 -16.63
N LEU A 231 -11.83 8.05 -15.93
CA LEU A 231 -12.24 8.50 -14.60
C LEU A 231 -11.12 8.30 -13.58
N VAL A 232 -10.50 7.11 -13.53
CA VAL A 232 -9.37 6.81 -12.63
C VAL A 232 -8.21 7.77 -12.88
N ARG A 233 -7.85 8.03 -14.15
CA ARG A 233 -6.81 9.01 -14.51
C ARG A 233 -7.09 10.39 -13.93
N ARG A 234 -8.32 10.88 -14.07
CA ARG A 234 -8.73 12.20 -13.53
C ARG A 234 -8.78 12.20 -12.00
N ALA A 235 -9.22 11.10 -11.40
CA ALA A 235 -9.33 10.95 -9.96
C ALA A 235 -7.97 10.87 -9.27
N ALA A 236 -6.98 10.27 -9.93
CA ALA A 236 -5.60 10.26 -9.46
C ALA A 236 -4.93 11.64 -9.54
N ALA A 237 -5.22 12.42 -10.59
CA ALA A 237 -4.58 13.71 -10.80
C ALA A 237 -5.19 14.87 -9.98
N GLN A 238 -6.46 14.78 -9.59
CA GLN A 238 -7.19 15.87 -8.92
C GLN A 238 -8.03 15.31 -7.77
N LEU A 239 -8.09 16.02 -6.65
CA LEU A 239 -8.91 15.59 -5.52
C LEU A 239 -10.40 15.77 -5.87
N HIS A 240 -11.15 14.67 -5.81
CA HIS A 240 -12.62 14.67 -5.99
C HIS A 240 -13.33 14.55 -4.64
N ALA A 241 -14.65 14.66 -4.66
CA ALA A 241 -15.45 14.30 -3.49
C ALA A 241 -15.53 12.76 -3.34
N PRO A 242 -15.79 12.26 -2.13
CA PRO A 242 -16.05 10.84 -1.92
C PRO A 242 -17.14 10.29 -2.84
N PRO A 243 -16.97 9.06 -3.36
CA PRO A 243 -15.92 8.10 -3.01
C PRO A 243 -14.66 8.17 -3.90
N LEU A 244 -14.59 9.08 -4.89
CA LEU A 244 -13.51 9.08 -5.88
C LEU A 244 -12.18 9.64 -5.37
N ASP A 245 -12.19 10.27 -4.19
CA ASP A 245 -10.98 10.72 -3.48
C ASP A 245 -10.04 9.57 -3.14
N ALA A 246 -10.52 8.34 -3.03
CA ALA A 246 -9.69 7.16 -2.76
C ALA A 246 -8.63 6.86 -3.85
N PHE A 247 -8.81 7.38 -5.08
CA PHE A 247 -7.81 7.24 -6.14
C PHE A 247 -6.79 8.38 -6.16
N TYR A 248 -7.00 9.43 -5.37
CA TYR A 248 -6.20 10.64 -5.44
C TYR A 248 -4.73 10.39 -5.09
N GLY A 249 -3.83 10.88 -5.94
CA GLY A 249 -2.39 10.78 -5.75
C GLY A 249 -1.78 9.43 -6.11
N LEU A 250 -2.57 8.45 -6.58
CA LEU A 250 -2.05 7.23 -7.18
C LEU A 250 -1.26 7.53 -8.45
N ARG A 251 -0.22 6.75 -8.70
CA ARG A 251 0.59 6.83 -9.91
C ARG A 251 0.38 5.59 -10.76
N PHE A 252 0.31 5.78 -12.07
CA PHE A 252 0.17 4.71 -13.06
C PHE A 252 1.36 4.76 -14.03
N ASP A 253 2.55 4.76 -13.45
CA ASP A 253 3.85 4.74 -14.11
C ASP A 253 4.81 3.83 -13.34
N ASP A 254 6.03 3.66 -13.84
CA ASP A 254 7.03 2.75 -13.25
C ASP A 254 7.53 3.22 -11.85
N ASP A 255 7.14 4.43 -11.41
CA ASP A 255 7.40 4.92 -10.05
C ASP A 255 6.23 4.65 -9.09
N CYS A 256 5.23 3.84 -9.48
CA CYS A 256 3.99 3.65 -8.72
C CYS A 256 4.19 3.18 -7.27
N ASP A 257 5.35 2.62 -6.97
CA ASP A 257 5.73 2.03 -5.70
C ASP A 257 7.04 2.61 -5.13
N SER A 258 7.59 3.66 -5.76
CA SER A 258 8.87 4.28 -5.40
C SER A 258 8.75 5.20 -4.16
N THR A 259 8.49 4.60 -3.00
CA THR A 259 8.28 5.34 -1.73
C THR A 259 9.58 5.77 -1.06
N ARG A 260 10.71 5.10 -1.34
CA ARG A 260 12.01 5.34 -0.69
C ARG A 260 12.53 6.78 -0.85
N THR A 261 12.20 7.43 -1.96
CA THR A 261 12.62 8.81 -2.24
C THR A 261 11.58 9.84 -1.76
N GLY A 262 10.42 9.39 -1.28
CA GLY A 262 9.26 10.23 -0.96
C GLY A 262 8.54 10.79 -2.19
N ALA A 263 8.97 10.44 -3.41
CA ALA A 263 8.33 10.88 -4.65
C ALA A 263 6.93 10.29 -4.82
N THR A 264 6.74 9.06 -4.34
CA THR A 264 5.44 8.39 -4.29
C THR A 264 4.91 8.38 -2.88
N LYS A 265 3.78 9.07 -2.67
CA LYS A 265 3.09 9.17 -1.37
C LYS A 265 2.01 8.11 -1.17
N HIS A 266 1.47 7.59 -2.27
CA HIS A 266 0.37 6.63 -2.27
C HIS A 266 0.78 5.45 -3.16
N PRO A 267 1.46 4.43 -2.60
CA PRO A 267 1.92 3.29 -3.36
C PRO A 267 0.75 2.46 -3.88
N LEU A 268 0.90 1.87 -5.07
CA LEU A 268 -0.06 0.89 -5.57
C LEU A 268 0.06 -0.42 -4.79
N GLY A 269 1.27 -0.88 -4.49
CA GLY A 269 1.53 -2.18 -3.85
C GLY A 269 1.56 -3.32 -4.85
N LEU A 270 2.26 -3.14 -5.97
CA LEU A 270 2.52 -4.16 -6.99
C LEU A 270 3.90 -4.80 -6.81
N MET A 271 4.77 -4.21 -5.98
CA MET A 271 6.07 -4.76 -5.61
C MET A 271 6.02 -5.48 -4.26
N ASN A 272 7.03 -6.30 -3.95
CA ASN A 272 7.19 -7.02 -2.68
C ASN A 272 6.16 -8.15 -2.43
N TRP A 273 5.74 -8.86 -3.49
CA TRP A 273 5.07 -10.15 -3.32
C TRP A 273 6.07 -11.21 -2.86
N SER A 274 5.76 -11.91 -1.76
CA SER A 274 6.61 -12.95 -1.17
C SER A 274 5.75 -13.95 -0.40
N GLU A 275 6.18 -15.21 -0.39
CA GLU A 275 5.57 -16.29 0.41
C GLU A 275 6.04 -16.30 1.86
N ASP A 276 7.01 -15.45 2.20
CA ASP A 276 7.61 -15.40 3.52
C ASP A 276 6.56 -15.08 4.60
N LEU A 277 6.59 -15.87 5.67
CA LEU A 277 5.81 -15.61 6.88
C LEU A 277 6.67 -14.79 7.85
N TYR A 278 6.25 -13.56 8.10
CA TYR A 278 6.99 -12.60 8.94
C TYR A 278 6.57 -12.61 10.42
N PHE A 279 5.92 -13.68 10.87
CA PHE A 279 5.69 -13.98 12.29
C PHE A 279 6.07 -15.43 12.58
N GLU A 280 6.47 -15.70 13.82
CA GLU A 280 6.70 -17.08 14.26
C GLU A 280 5.35 -17.81 14.34
N VAL A 281 5.12 -18.74 13.42
CA VAL A 281 4.09 -19.75 13.58
C VAL A 281 4.56 -20.65 14.72
N MET A 282 3.93 -20.55 15.89
CA MET A 282 4.30 -21.35 17.07
C MET A 282 4.30 -22.87 16.78
N ASP A 283 3.58 -23.29 15.75
CA ASP A 283 3.46 -24.67 15.30
C ASP A 283 4.11 -24.91 13.92
N ARG A 284 5.15 -24.16 13.53
CA ARG A 284 5.76 -24.29 12.18
C ARG A 284 6.18 -25.73 11.86
N GLU A 285 6.75 -26.45 12.83
CA GLU A 285 7.11 -27.87 12.66
C GLU A 285 5.87 -28.75 12.42
N ASP A 286 4.82 -28.60 13.22
CA ASP A 286 3.56 -29.34 13.06
C ASP A 286 2.80 -28.98 11.77
N PHE A 287 2.97 -27.75 11.27
CA PHE A 287 2.41 -27.28 9.99
C PHE A 287 3.19 -27.85 8.80
N GLU A 288 4.53 -27.80 8.83
CA GLU A 288 5.39 -28.39 7.80
C GLU A 288 5.22 -29.91 7.73
N GLU A 289 5.04 -30.60 8.86
CA GLU A 289 4.73 -32.04 8.91
C GLU A 289 3.38 -32.38 8.28
N ARG A 290 2.34 -31.55 8.48
CA ARG A 290 1.03 -31.74 7.83
C ARG A 290 1.12 -31.55 6.32
N ARG A 291 1.88 -30.55 5.85
CA ARG A 291 2.12 -30.30 4.42
C ARG A 291 2.93 -31.40 3.74
N ALA A 292 3.87 -32.02 4.45
CA ALA A 292 4.69 -33.11 3.90
C ALA A 292 3.94 -34.46 3.81
N ASN A 293 2.84 -34.61 4.55
CA ASN A 293 2.08 -35.86 4.69
C ASN A 293 0.70 -35.86 4.01
N GLY A 294 0.29 -34.76 3.36
CA GLY A 294 -0.91 -34.63 2.53
C GLY A 294 -0.60 -34.63 1.05
#